data_AF-A0A6B2QZL0-F1
#
_entry.id   AF-A0A6B2QZL0-F1
#
_cell.length_a   1.000
_cell.length_b   1.000
_cell.length_c   1.000
_cell.angle_alpha   90.00
_cell.angle_beta   90.00
_cell.angle_gamma   90.00
#
_symmetry.space_group_name_H-M   'P 1'
#
loop_
_entity.id
_entity.type
_entity.pdbx_description
1 polymer ?
#
loop_
_entity_poly.entity_id
_entity_poly.type
_entity_poly.pdbx_seq_one_letter_code
_entity_poly.pdbx_strand_id
1 'polypeptide(L)'
;MHAKQSTAQPDEQDASLPKDFETALSELEAVVASMESGTLALEQSLSAYRRGVALTRICQQLLAQAEQQVKVLEAGVLRPFEGDVEVE
;
A
#
# COMPACT_ATOMS: atom_id res chain seq x y z
N MET A 1 7.27 -12.00 39.98
CA MET A 1 7.86 -12.18 38.64
C MET A 1 6.73 -12.14 37.63
N HIS A 2 6.87 -11.32 36.60
CA HIS A 2 5.77 -10.80 35.77
C HIS A 2 5.21 -11.84 34.80
N ALA A 3 3.99 -12.31 35.06
CA ALA A 3 3.14 -12.95 34.06
C ALA A 3 1.91 -12.07 33.86
N LYS A 4 1.88 -11.31 32.77
CA LYS A 4 0.64 -10.82 32.17
C LYS A 4 0.74 -10.98 30.66
N GLN A 5 0.09 -12.05 30.22
CA GLN A 5 -0.49 -12.26 28.89
C GLN A 5 -0.91 -10.92 28.25
N SER A 6 -0.40 -10.64 27.05
CA SER A 6 -1.04 -9.72 26.12
C SER A 6 -1.43 -10.53 24.89
N THR A 7 -2.68 -10.97 24.87
CA THR A 7 -3.34 -11.64 23.75
C THR A 7 -3.57 -10.59 22.66
N ALA A 8 -2.71 -10.56 21.64
CA ALA A 8 -2.95 -9.75 20.45
C ALA A 8 -4.05 -10.39 19.61
N GLN A 9 -5.22 -9.77 19.57
CA GLN A 9 -6.36 -10.19 18.76
C GLN A 9 -6.06 -9.97 17.26
N PRO A 10 -6.58 -10.81 16.35
CA PRO A 10 -6.25 -10.72 14.91
C PRO A 10 -6.83 -9.49 14.19
N ASP A 11 -7.90 -8.88 14.73
CA ASP A 11 -8.70 -7.85 14.05
C ASP A 11 -8.24 -6.39 14.29
N GLU A 12 -7.41 -6.11 15.30
CA GLU A 12 -6.96 -4.74 15.60
C GLU A 12 -5.82 -4.23 14.69
N GLN A 13 -5.21 -5.11 13.89
CA GLN A 13 -4.07 -4.77 13.03
C GLN A 13 -4.49 -4.08 11.71
N ASP A 14 -5.75 -4.18 11.28
CA ASP A 14 -6.25 -3.54 10.04
C ASP A 14 -6.73 -2.10 10.25
N ALA A 15 -7.24 -1.76 11.45
CA ALA A 15 -7.82 -0.45 11.74
C ALA A 15 -6.79 0.72 11.76
N SER A 16 -5.50 0.41 11.81
CA SER A 16 -4.38 1.37 11.87
C SER A 16 -3.54 1.41 10.60
N LEU A 17 -4.07 0.94 9.48
CA LEU A 17 -3.34 0.95 8.22
C LEU A 17 -3.13 2.40 7.71
N PRO A 18 -1.91 2.73 7.23
CA PRO A 18 -1.61 4.03 6.66
C PRO A 18 -2.42 4.29 5.39
N LYS A 19 -2.83 5.55 5.20
CA LYS A 19 -3.65 5.99 4.06
C LYS A 19 -2.84 6.52 2.88
N ASP A 20 -1.60 6.92 3.13
CA ASP A 20 -0.70 7.53 2.16
C ASP A 20 0.44 6.60 1.79
N PHE A 21 0.93 6.72 0.55
CA PHE A 21 1.90 5.79 -0.02
C PHE A 21 3.23 5.79 0.74
N GLU A 22 3.78 6.97 1.02
CA GLU A 22 5.08 7.10 1.70
C GLU A 22 5.08 6.46 3.08
N THR A 23 4.00 6.62 3.84
CA THR A 23 3.86 6.01 5.17
C THR A 23 3.70 4.50 5.07
N ALA A 24 2.89 4.01 4.12
CA ALA A 24 2.72 2.58 3.89
C ALA A 24 4.02 1.90 3.46
N LEU A 25 4.79 2.56 2.58
CA LEU A 25 6.08 2.07 2.11
C LEU A 25 7.12 2.04 3.23
N SER A 26 7.27 3.14 3.98
CA SER A 26 8.23 3.21 5.09
C SER A 26 7.95 2.17 6.16
N GLU A 27 6.67 1.92 6.47
CA GLU A 27 6.29 0.88 7.41
C GLU A 27 6.59 -0.52 6.85
N LEU A 28 6.34 -0.75 5.55
CA LEU A 28 6.65 -2.02 4.90
C LEU A 28 8.15 -2.33 4.93
N GLU A 29 9.00 -1.33 4.68
CA GLU A 29 10.45 -1.45 4.78
C GLU A 29 10.89 -1.82 6.20
N ALA A 30 10.29 -1.20 7.23
CA ALA A 30 10.57 -1.53 8.62
C ALA A 30 10.14 -2.97 8.98
N VAL A 31 8.98 -3.40 8.49
CA VAL A 31 8.51 -4.79 8.64
C VAL A 31 9.49 -5.76 7.99
N VAL A 32 9.90 -5.51 6.75
CA VAL A 32 10.87 -6.36 6.03
C VAL A 32 12.21 -6.42 6.78
N ALA A 33 12.76 -5.28 7.20
CA ALA A 33 14.00 -5.23 7.96
C ALA A 33 13.92 -6.05 9.26
N SER A 34 12.76 -6.01 9.95
CA SER A 34 12.54 -6.83 11.15
C SER A 34 12.54 -8.33 10.85
N MET A 35 11.94 -8.75 9.71
CA MET A 35 11.91 -10.14 9.28
C MET A 35 13.31 -10.64 8.86
N GLU A 36 14.08 -9.79 8.17
CA GLU A 36 15.44 -10.11 7.72
C GLU A 36 16.44 -10.19 8.87
N SER A 37 16.16 -9.54 10.01
CA SER A 37 17.00 -9.64 11.21
C SER A 37 17.12 -11.08 11.74
N GLY A 38 16.15 -11.95 11.44
CA GLY A 38 16.11 -13.34 11.91
C GLY A 38 15.89 -13.51 13.41
N THR A 39 15.59 -12.44 14.14
CA THR A 39 15.41 -12.45 15.61
C THR A 39 13.97 -12.61 16.07
N LEU A 40 13.01 -12.59 15.14
CA LEU A 40 11.58 -12.69 15.44
C LEU A 40 11.19 -14.12 15.83
N ALA A 41 10.37 -14.24 16.88
CA ALA A 41 9.70 -15.48 17.19
C ALA A 41 8.63 -15.81 16.13
N LEU A 42 8.27 -17.09 15.97
CA LEU A 42 7.32 -17.56 14.94
C LEU A 42 6.01 -16.74 14.89
N GLU A 43 5.37 -16.50 16.04
CA GLU A 43 4.15 -15.69 16.13
C GLU A 43 4.35 -14.26 15.62
N GLN A 44 5.51 -13.65 15.94
CA GLN A 44 5.86 -12.31 15.48
C GLN A 44 6.14 -12.31 13.97
N SER A 45 6.81 -13.33 13.44
CA SER A 45 7.02 -13.50 12.00
C SER A 45 5.71 -13.61 11.23
N LEU A 46 4.73 -14.36 11.76
CA LEU A 46 3.40 -14.48 11.16
C LEU A 46 2.64 -13.14 11.20
N SER A 47 2.76 -12.40 12.31
CA SER A 47 2.17 -11.06 12.41
C SER A 47 2.80 -10.07 11.44
N ALA A 48 4.13 -10.04 11.37
CA ALA A 48 4.91 -9.20 10.45
C ALA A 48 4.54 -9.51 8.99
N TYR A 49 4.41 -10.80 8.63
CA TYR A 49 3.98 -11.21 7.30
C TYR A 49 2.58 -10.70 6.96
N ARG A 50 1.59 -10.87 7.85
CA ARG A 50 0.22 -10.37 7.62
C ARG A 50 0.21 -8.85 7.41
N ARG A 51 0.92 -8.11 8.27
CA ARG A 51 1.05 -6.66 8.15
C ARG A 51 1.73 -6.26 6.84
N GLY A 52 2.82 -6.91 6.47
CA GLY A 52 3.51 -6.67 5.20
C GLY A 52 2.64 -6.91 3.97
N VAL A 53 1.81 -7.96 3.98
CA VAL A 53 0.83 -8.23 2.91
C VAL A 53 -0.22 -7.12 2.83
N ALA A 54 -0.74 -6.65 3.97
CA ALA A 54 -1.71 -5.56 4.01
C ALA A 54 -1.11 -4.25 3.47
N LEU A 55 0.09 -3.87 3.92
CA LEU A 55 0.80 -2.68 3.45
C LEU A 55 1.10 -2.75 1.94
N THR A 56 1.54 -3.92 1.45
CA THR A 56 1.79 -4.14 0.01
C THR A 56 0.53 -3.90 -0.82
N ARG A 57 -0.63 -4.40 -0.35
CA ARG A 57 -1.91 -4.20 -1.04
C ARG A 57 -2.28 -2.71 -1.11
N ILE A 58 -2.06 -1.96 -0.03
CA ILE A 58 -2.32 -0.52 -0.01
C ILE A 58 -1.43 0.21 -1.01
N CYS A 59 -0.13 -0.07 -1.00
CA CYS A 59 0.81 0.55 -1.93
C CYS A 59 0.38 0.30 -3.39
N GLN A 60 0.00 -0.92 -3.73
CA GLN A 60 -0.50 -1.27 -5.06
C GLN A 60 -1.79 -0.54 -5.42
N GLN A 61 -2.73 -0.42 -4.48
CA GLN A 61 -3.99 0.31 -4.70
C GLN A 61 -3.74 1.80 -4.96
N LEU A 62 -2.85 2.43 -4.18
CA LEU A 62 -2.52 3.84 -4.35
C LEU A 62 -1.80 4.10 -5.68
N LEU A 63 -0.87 3.23 -6.07
CA LEU A 63 -0.20 3.30 -7.38
C LEU A 63 -1.20 3.14 -8.53
N ALA A 64 -2.13 2.18 -8.43
CA ALA A 64 -3.16 1.99 -9.46
C ALA A 64 -4.08 3.22 -9.60
N GLN A 65 -4.42 3.88 -8.49
CA GLN A 65 -5.18 5.14 -8.53
C GLN A 65 -4.38 6.26 -9.20
N ALA A 66 -3.10 6.41 -8.87
CA ALA A 66 -2.24 7.41 -9.48
C ALA A 66 -2.10 7.17 -10.99
N GLU A 67 -1.85 5.93 -11.41
CA GLU A 67 -1.78 5.54 -12.83
C GLU A 67 -3.08 5.87 -13.57
N GLN A 68 -4.23 5.59 -12.97
CA GLN A 68 -5.53 5.92 -13.55
C GLN A 68 -5.72 7.43 -13.72
N GLN A 69 -5.31 8.24 -12.74
CA GLN A 69 -5.39 9.70 -12.83
C GLN A 69 -4.51 10.23 -13.97
N VAL A 70 -3.29 9.72 -14.12
CA VAL A 70 -2.39 10.08 -15.22
C VAL A 70 -3.02 9.77 -16.57
N LYS A 71 -3.58 8.55 -16.75
CA LYS A 71 -4.25 8.16 -18.00
C LYS A 71 -5.40 9.09 -18.38
N VAL A 72 -6.21 9.50 -17.40
CA VAL A 72 -7.33 10.43 -17.63
C VAL A 72 -6.82 11.79 -18.08
N LEU A 73 -5.74 12.30 -17.47
CA LEU A 73 -5.14 13.56 -17.86
C LEU A 73 -4.57 13.51 -19.28
N GLU A 74 -3.85 12.44 -19.64
CA GLU A 74 -3.30 12.23 -20.98
C GLU A 74 -4.41 12.15 -22.04
N ALA A 75 -5.50 11.44 -21.75
CA ALA A 75 -6.67 11.36 -22.63
C ALA A 75 -7.37 12.73 -22.80
N GLY A 76 -7.42 13.54 -21.75
CA GLY A 76 -7.97 14.90 -21.81
C GLY A 76 -7.09 15.90 -22.58
N VAL A 77 -5.77 15.67 -22.58
CA VAL A 77 -4.80 16.45 -23.36
C VAL A 77 -4.88 16.12 -24.86
N LEU A 78 -5.11 14.86 -25.21
CA LEU A 78 -5.22 14.39 -26.59
C LEU A 78 -6.69 14.38 -27.06
N ARG A 79 -7.33 15.54 -27.13
CA ARG A 79 -8.62 15.65 -27.84
C ARG A 79 -8.38 15.77 -29.35
N PRO A 80 -9.10 15.00 -30.20
CA PRO A 80 -9.04 15.20 -31.64
C PRO A 80 -9.36 16.64 -31.98
N PHE A 81 -8.52 17.26 -32.80
CA PHE A 81 -8.83 18.57 -33.36
C PHE A 81 -9.98 18.38 -34.37
N GLU A 82 -11.20 18.69 -33.95
CA GLU A 82 -12.35 18.91 -34.85
C GLU A 82 -12.13 20.25 -35.57
N GLY A 83 -11.10 20.31 -36.42
CA GLY A 83 -11.03 21.35 -37.42
C GLY A 83 -12.13 21.08 -38.43
N ASP A 84 -13.06 22.01 -38.60
CA ASP A 84 -13.95 22.07 -39.76
C ASP A 84 -13.10 22.02 -41.04
N VAL A 85 -12.85 20.81 -41.54
CA VAL A 85 -12.35 20.60 -42.89
C VAL A 85 -13.55 20.73 -43.81
N GLU A 86 -13.91 21.98 -44.11
CA GLU A 86 -14.60 22.32 -45.34
C GLU A 86 -13.70 21.87 -46.49
N VAL A 87 -13.96 20.68 -47.00
CA VAL A 87 -13.39 20.19 -48.26
C VAL A 87 -14.34 20.66 -49.35
N GLU A 88 -13.99 21.74 -50.05
CA GLU A 88 -14.52 22.04 -51.39
C GLU A 88 -13.96 21.06 -52.43
#